data_AF-A0A3E1EQH4-F1
#
_entry.id   AF-A0A3E1EQH4-F1
#
_cell.length_a   1.000
_cell.length_b   1.000
_cell.length_c   1.000
_cell.angle_alpha   90.00
_cell.angle_beta   90.00
_cell.angle_gamma   90.00
#
_symmetry.space_group_name_H-M   'P 1'
#
loop_
_entity.id
_entity.type
_entity.pdbx_description
1 polymer ?
#
loop_
_entity_poly.entity_id
_entity_poly.type
_entity_poly.pdbx_seq_one_letter_code
_entity_poly.pdbx_strand_id
1 'polypeptide(L)'
;MTKTFIKKGKGDLEHVLKRWQRVTGQIGVRRLPEFLRHYFNSLHPFVRQERLFRRIREEVSSPQSAMDLVRDLERAAACYRALGDADDEFWLDFPGAAEQVRALVLFGVSQYKPLALAAFRTLTSDEVVKVLKDCVTLSFRFNVISRLGTHELEKCFNEAALGLQHGTVTKASGVRALLQPVYVDDDQFRADFEVFRQSVRRGKKIIRYILCELERQNSGHDLSWSTGSPATSPAPMSGPKLPSTNVRKDSPSSPPPSGASPDGHERTTTLRIV
;
A
#
# COMPACT_ATOMS: atom_id res chain seq x y z
N MET A 1 -12.73 22.88 -47.64
CA MET A 1 -12.85 22.08 -46.39
C MET A 1 -11.53 21.45 -45.93
N THR A 2 -10.63 21.04 -46.81
CA THR A 2 -9.35 20.36 -46.51
C THR A 2 -8.35 21.16 -45.64
N LYS A 3 -8.27 22.49 -45.80
CA LYS A 3 -7.36 23.33 -44.98
C LYS A 3 -7.75 23.37 -43.49
N THR A 4 -9.05 23.33 -43.17
CA THR A 4 -9.54 23.37 -41.78
C THR A 4 -9.23 22.06 -41.04
N PHE A 5 -9.35 20.90 -41.71
CA PHE A 5 -8.98 19.60 -41.15
C PHE A 5 -7.48 19.47 -40.91
N ILE A 6 -6.63 19.96 -41.82
CA ILE A 6 -5.16 19.93 -41.67
C ILE A 6 -4.69 20.87 -40.54
N LYS A 7 -5.34 22.04 -40.39
CA LYS A 7 -5.02 22.99 -39.31
C LYS A 7 -5.46 22.44 -37.95
N LYS A 8 -6.63 21.79 -37.89
CA LYS A 8 -7.12 21.08 -36.70
C LYS A 8 -6.19 19.94 -36.31
N GLY A 9 -5.79 19.08 -37.26
CA GLY A 9 -4.84 18.00 -37.03
C GLY A 9 -3.46 18.45 -36.52
N LYS A 10 -2.96 19.62 -36.96
CA LYS A 10 -1.70 20.19 -36.43
C LYS A 10 -1.83 20.71 -34.99
N GLY A 11 -2.92 21.43 -34.69
CA GLY A 11 -3.18 21.93 -33.34
C GLY A 11 -3.43 20.81 -32.32
N ASP A 12 -4.20 19.79 -32.73
CA ASP A 12 -4.46 18.60 -31.93
C ASP A 12 -3.15 17.86 -31.63
N LEU A 13 -2.29 17.68 -32.64
CA LEU A 13 -0.97 17.05 -32.47
C LEU A 13 -0.06 17.84 -31.51
N GLU A 14 0.00 19.16 -31.62
CA GLU A 14 0.78 19.97 -30.69
C GLU A 14 0.27 19.83 -29.24
N HIS A 15 -1.04 19.72 -29.07
CA HIS A 15 -1.66 19.53 -27.76
C HIS A 15 -1.37 18.12 -27.19
N VAL A 16 -1.37 17.06 -28.03
CA VAL A 16 -0.89 15.72 -27.65
C VAL A 16 0.55 15.80 -27.15
N LEU A 17 1.44 16.40 -27.94
CA LEU A 17 2.87 16.45 -27.66
C LEU A 17 3.17 17.19 -26.36
N LYS A 18 2.50 18.32 -26.10
CA LYS A 18 2.64 19.07 -24.84
C LYS A 18 2.22 18.24 -23.62
N ARG A 19 1.10 17.51 -23.71
CA ARG A 19 0.65 16.61 -22.61
C ARG A 19 1.61 15.44 -22.42
N TRP A 20 2.04 14.83 -23.52
CA TRP A 20 3.03 13.75 -23.49
C TRP A 20 4.34 14.20 -22.83
N GLN A 21 4.84 15.39 -23.16
CA GLN A 21 6.02 15.97 -22.50
C GLN A 21 5.83 16.09 -20.98
N ARG A 22 4.65 16.51 -20.51
CA ARG A 22 4.36 16.55 -19.07
C ARG A 22 4.35 15.18 -18.43
N VAL A 23 3.73 14.18 -19.07
CA VAL A 23 3.79 12.77 -18.62
C VAL A 23 5.23 12.30 -18.49
N THR A 24 6.04 12.49 -19.54
CA THR A 24 7.45 12.06 -19.54
C THR A 24 8.30 12.84 -18.54
N GLY A 25 7.98 14.12 -18.29
CA GLY A 25 8.66 14.95 -17.30
C GLY A 25 8.40 14.49 -15.87
N GLN A 26 7.15 14.11 -15.55
CA GLN A 26 6.78 13.62 -14.22
C GLN A 26 7.32 12.20 -13.94
N ILE A 27 7.19 11.28 -14.90
CA ILE A 27 7.57 9.88 -14.71
C ILE A 27 9.08 9.68 -14.87
N GLY A 28 9.69 10.40 -15.82
CA GLY A 28 11.05 10.19 -16.29
C GLY A 28 11.12 9.06 -17.33
N VAL A 29 11.93 9.26 -18.36
CA VAL A 29 12.04 8.38 -19.54
C VAL A 29 12.33 6.92 -19.16
N ARG A 30 13.16 6.68 -18.13
CA ARG A 30 13.54 5.34 -17.69
C ARG A 30 12.39 4.52 -17.10
N ARG A 31 11.42 5.18 -16.45
CA ARG A 31 10.28 4.52 -15.79
C ARG A 31 9.04 4.43 -16.68
N LEU A 32 9.09 5.06 -17.86
CA LEU A 32 7.96 5.19 -18.76
C LEU A 32 7.38 3.83 -19.23
N PRO A 33 8.19 2.83 -19.64
CA PRO A 33 7.63 1.54 -20.07
C PRO A 33 6.88 0.81 -18.95
N GLU A 34 7.41 0.86 -17.72
CA GLU A 34 6.78 0.24 -16.55
C GLU A 34 5.49 0.97 -16.16
N PHE A 35 5.51 2.30 -16.14
CA PHE A 35 4.30 3.11 -15.90
C PHE A 35 3.20 2.79 -16.92
N LEU A 36 3.53 2.78 -18.21
CA LEU A 36 2.57 2.46 -19.27
C LEU A 36 2.00 1.05 -19.08
N ARG A 37 2.82 0.08 -18.69
CA ARG A 37 2.37 -1.29 -18.41
C ARG A 37 1.40 -1.33 -17.25
N HIS A 38 1.72 -0.69 -16.13
CA HIS A 38 0.83 -0.70 -14.96
C HIS A 38 -0.47 0.06 -15.21
N TYR A 39 -0.40 1.20 -15.90
CA TYR A 39 -1.58 1.92 -16.33
C TYR A 39 -2.46 1.04 -17.23
N PHE A 40 -1.89 0.42 -18.25
CA PHE A 40 -2.64 -0.46 -19.16
C PHE A 40 -3.24 -1.66 -18.42
N ASN A 41 -2.48 -2.33 -17.56
CA ASN A 41 -2.97 -3.42 -16.71
C ASN A 41 -3.92 -2.97 -15.60
N SER A 42 -4.16 -1.67 -15.42
CA SER A 42 -5.23 -1.20 -14.53
C SER A 42 -6.59 -1.10 -15.25
N LEU A 43 -6.60 -1.24 -16.57
CA LEU A 43 -7.76 -1.05 -17.44
C LEU A 43 -8.07 -2.28 -18.31
N HIS A 44 -7.06 -3.10 -18.60
CA HIS A 44 -7.16 -4.22 -19.55
C HIS A 44 -6.61 -5.53 -18.96
N PRO A 45 -6.96 -6.69 -19.55
CA PRO A 45 -6.36 -7.97 -19.21
C PRO A 45 -4.84 -7.95 -19.23
N PHE A 46 -4.24 -8.65 -18.27
CA PHE A 46 -2.81 -8.69 -18.03
C PHE A 46 -1.97 -8.80 -19.31
N VAL A 47 -1.11 -7.80 -19.52
CA VAL A 47 -0.10 -7.81 -20.57
C VAL A 47 1.31 -7.72 -19.97
N ARG A 48 2.22 -8.49 -20.56
CA ARG A 48 3.66 -8.36 -20.32
C ARG A 48 4.27 -7.24 -21.15
N GLN A 49 5.43 -6.74 -20.74
CA GLN A 49 6.07 -5.58 -21.37
C GLN A 49 6.34 -5.78 -22.86
N GLU A 50 6.69 -7.00 -23.29
CA GLU A 50 7.04 -7.33 -24.68
C GLU A 50 5.84 -7.17 -25.63
N ARG A 51 4.61 -7.32 -25.11
CA ARG A 51 3.37 -7.20 -25.88
C ARG A 51 2.66 -5.86 -25.68
N LEU A 52 3.12 -5.03 -24.75
CA LEU A 52 2.46 -3.80 -24.32
C LEU A 52 2.16 -2.85 -25.48
N PHE A 53 3.18 -2.46 -26.25
CA PHE A 53 3.00 -1.48 -27.32
C PHE A 53 2.10 -2.00 -28.44
N ARG A 54 2.12 -3.31 -28.70
CA ARG A 54 1.20 -3.92 -29.66
C ARG A 54 -0.24 -3.78 -29.17
N ARG A 55 -0.52 -4.14 -27.91
CA ARG A 55 -1.85 -4.03 -27.32
C ARG A 55 -2.35 -2.59 -27.26
N ILE A 56 -1.50 -1.63 -26.86
CA ILE A 56 -1.87 -0.20 -26.86
C ILE A 56 -2.28 0.26 -28.27
N ARG A 57 -1.55 -0.15 -29.33
CA ARG A 57 -1.92 0.23 -30.71
C ARG A 57 -3.24 -0.40 -31.16
N GLU A 58 -3.57 -1.60 -30.67
CA GLU A 58 -4.85 -2.25 -30.96
C GLU A 58 -6.03 -1.47 -30.33
N GLU A 59 -5.83 -0.85 -29.15
CA GLU A 59 -6.84 -0.02 -28.47
C GLU A 59 -6.91 1.43 -29.01
N VAL A 60 -5.79 1.98 -29.50
CA VAL A 60 -5.69 3.37 -29.97
C VAL A 60 -5.72 3.43 -31.50
N SER A 61 -6.94 3.44 -32.05
CA SER A 61 -7.18 3.38 -33.50
C SER A 61 -7.53 4.72 -34.15
N SER A 62 -7.71 5.79 -33.37
CA SER A 62 -8.09 7.11 -33.87
C SER A 62 -7.33 8.26 -33.18
N PRO A 63 -7.24 9.45 -33.81
CA PRO A 63 -6.67 10.65 -33.17
C PRO A 63 -7.36 11.00 -31.85
N GLN A 64 -8.68 10.80 -31.77
CA GLN A 64 -9.46 11.06 -30.54
C GLN A 64 -9.06 10.09 -29.42
N SER A 65 -8.97 8.79 -29.71
CA SER A 65 -8.50 7.80 -28.72
C SER A 65 -7.06 8.07 -28.25
N ALA A 66 -6.20 8.62 -29.11
CA ALA A 66 -4.84 9.00 -28.72
C ALA A 66 -4.83 10.20 -27.78
N MET A 67 -5.68 11.21 -28.05
CA MET A 67 -5.88 12.36 -27.17
C MET A 67 -6.42 11.95 -25.80
N ASP A 68 -7.43 11.08 -25.78
CA ASP A 68 -8.03 10.56 -24.55
C ASP A 68 -7.01 9.77 -23.73
N LEU A 69 -6.25 8.86 -24.37
CA LEU A 69 -5.19 8.11 -23.71
C LEU A 69 -4.16 9.03 -23.05
N VAL A 70 -3.65 10.03 -23.78
CA VAL A 70 -2.61 10.92 -23.25
C VAL A 70 -3.14 11.79 -22.10
N ARG A 71 -4.39 12.23 -22.15
CA ARG A 71 -5.05 12.93 -21.03
C ARG A 71 -5.14 12.03 -19.81
N ASP A 72 -5.52 10.77 -19.99
CA ASP A 72 -5.73 9.85 -18.88
C ASP A 72 -4.39 9.37 -18.28
N LEU A 73 -3.35 9.21 -19.11
CA LEU A 73 -1.96 9.02 -18.68
C LEU A 73 -1.44 10.20 -17.85
N GLU A 74 -1.74 11.43 -18.24
CA GLU A 74 -1.35 12.62 -17.49
C GLU A 74 -1.95 12.64 -16.08
N ARG A 75 -3.22 12.26 -15.94
CA ARG A 75 -3.87 12.11 -14.62
C ARG A 75 -3.24 10.98 -13.81
N ALA A 76 -3.02 9.82 -14.44
CA ALA A 76 -2.43 8.67 -13.78
C ALA A 76 -0.96 8.89 -13.37
N ALA A 77 -0.23 9.75 -14.09
CA ALA A 77 1.17 10.01 -13.82
C ALA A 77 1.41 10.67 -12.44
N ALA A 78 0.53 11.60 -12.04
CA ALA A 78 0.61 12.24 -10.73
C ALA A 78 0.50 11.22 -9.58
N CYS A 79 -0.53 10.37 -9.65
CA CYS A 79 -0.74 9.28 -8.69
C CYS A 79 0.40 8.24 -8.73
N TYR A 80 0.83 7.82 -9.93
CA TYR A 80 1.88 6.82 -10.07
C TYR A 80 3.23 7.30 -9.53
N ARG A 81 3.54 8.59 -9.68
CA ARG A 81 4.70 9.24 -9.07
C ARG A 81 4.60 9.17 -7.56
N ALA A 82 3.46 9.56 -6.99
CA ALA A 82 3.22 9.51 -5.55
C ALA A 82 3.37 8.09 -4.99
N LEU A 83 2.94 7.04 -5.72
CA LEU A 83 3.15 5.63 -5.32
C LEU A 83 4.64 5.22 -5.18
N GLY A 84 5.58 6.06 -5.62
CA GLY A 84 7.02 5.91 -5.36
C GLY A 84 7.58 6.87 -4.30
N ASP A 85 6.76 7.76 -3.75
CA ASP A 85 7.15 8.82 -2.83
C ASP A 85 6.04 9.05 -1.78
N ALA A 86 6.26 8.54 -0.57
CA ALA A 86 5.31 8.66 0.52
C ALA A 86 5.19 10.09 1.09
N ASP A 87 6.10 10.99 0.71
CA ASP A 87 6.11 12.39 1.16
C ASP A 87 5.51 13.34 0.11
N ASP A 88 4.95 12.79 -0.96
CA ASP A 88 4.26 13.54 -2.03
C ASP A 88 2.99 14.24 -1.52
N GLU A 89 2.78 15.50 -1.90
CA GLU A 89 1.58 16.28 -1.57
C GLU A 89 0.28 15.64 -2.07
N PHE A 90 0.36 14.74 -3.05
CA PHE A 90 -0.77 13.92 -3.51
C PHE A 90 -1.50 13.22 -2.35
N TRP A 91 -0.79 12.90 -1.26
CA TRP A 91 -1.38 12.22 -0.11
C TRP A 91 -2.26 13.08 0.79
N LEU A 92 -2.28 14.41 0.59
CA LEU A 92 -3.17 15.31 1.32
C LEU A 92 -4.66 14.99 1.06
N ASP A 93 -4.99 14.49 -0.14
CA ASP A 93 -6.35 14.07 -0.52
C ASP A 93 -6.70 12.65 -0.02
N PHE A 94 -5.71 11.91 0.51
CA PHE A 94 -5.84 10.53 0.97
C PHE A 94 -5.24 10.32 2.37
N PRO A 95 -5.86 10.87 3.43
CA PRO A 95 -5.35 10.74 4.79
C PRO A 95 -5.10 9.28 5.19
N GLY A 96 -3.84 8.98 5.55
CA GLY A 96 -3.40 7.62 5.93
C GLY A 96 -2.79 6.79 4.78
N ALA A 97 -2.93 7.20 3.52
CA ALA A 97 -2.30 6.51 2.39
C ALA A 97 -0.78 6.59 2.40
N ALA A 98 -0.22 7.73 2.81
CA ALA A 98 1.22 7.97 2.87
C ALA A 98 1.98 6.88 3.67
N GLU A 99 1.45 6.47 4.82
CA GLU A 99 2.06 5.40 5.64
C GLU A 99 2.08 4.06 4.90
N GLN A 100 0.97 3.72 4.22
CA GLN A 100 0.86 2.46 3.47
C GLN A 100 1.85 2.44 2.29
N VAL A 101 1.94 3.56 1.56
CA VAL A 101 2.88 3.72 0.44
C VAL A 101 4.32 3.65 0.93
N ARG A 102 4.63 4.23 2.10
CA ARG A 102 5.95 4.16 2.70
C ARG A 102 6.37 2.71 2.97
N ALA A 103 5.45 1.89 3.49
CA ALA A 103 5.69 0.46 3.71
C ALA A 103 5.87 -0.30 2.39
N LEU A 104 5.01 -0.07 1.38
CA LEU A 104 5.12 -0.70 0.06
C LEU A 104 6.44 -0.35 -0.65
N VAL A 105 6.88 0.91 -0.56
CA VAL A 105 8.18 1.36 -1.07
C VAL A 105 9.32 0.69 -0.32
N LEU A 106 9.23 0.55 1.01
CA LEU A 106 10.22 -0.18 1.81
C LEU A 106 10.34 -1.65 1.38
N PHE A 107 9.22 -2.31 1.09
CA PHE A 107 9.21 -3.70 0.64
C PHE A 107 9.75 -3.88 -0.78
N GLY A 108 9.86 -2.79 -1.55
CA GLY A 108 10.37 -2.82 -2.92
C GLY A 108 9.43 -3.53 -3.90
N VAL A 109 8.13 -3.57 -3.60
CA VAL A 109 7.10 -4.18 -4.44
C VAL A 109 6.49 -3.15 -5.38
N SER A 110 6.21 -3.55 -6.62
CA SER A 110 5.55 -2.69 -7.63
C SER A 110 4.31 -3.33 -8.25
N GLN A 111 4.10 -4.63 -8.00
CA GLN A 111 3.04 -5.44 -8.59
C GLN A 111 1.63 -4.93 -8.23
N TYR A 112 1.47 -4.25 -7.10
CA TYR A 112 0.20 -3.69 -6.63
C TYR A 112 -0.24 -2.43 -7.40
N LYS A 113 0.67 -1.77 -8.13
CA LYS A 113 0.40 -0.46 -8.75
C LYS A 113 -0.77 -0.44 -9.75
N PRO A 114 -1.03 -1.46 -10.57
CA PRO A 114 -2.24 -1.50 -11.41
C PRO A 114 -3.53 -1.44 -10.59
N LEU A 115 -3.61 -2.22 -9.49
CA LEU A 115 -4.74 -2.19 -8.57
C LEU A 115 -4.90 -0.83 -7.91
N ALA A 116 -3.80 -0.25 -7.43
CA ALA A 116 -3.83 1.08 -6.83
C ALA A 116 -4.38 2.12 -7.83
N LEU A 117 -3.85 2.17 -9.06
CA LEU A 117 -4.34 3.07 -10.11
C LEU A 117 -5.84 2.90 -10.40
N ALA A 118 -6.35 1.67 -10.40
CA ALA A 118 -7.79 1.41 -10.55
C ALA A 118 -8.60 1.90 -9.35
N ALA A 119 -8.12 1.66 -8.13
CA ALA A 119 -8.75 2.14 -6.90
C ALA A 119 -8.86 3.67 -6.87
N PHE A 120 -7.79 4.40 -7.18
CA PHE A 120 -7.81 5.87 -7.22
C PHE A 120 -8.81 6.45 -8.23
N ARG A 121 -9.10 5.73 -9.31
CA ARG A 121 -10.09 6.17 -10.32
C ARG A 121 -11.53 5.89 -9.92
N THR A 122 -11.78 4.90 -9.08
CA THR A 122 -13.11 4.29 -8.91
C THR A 122 -13.65 4.32 -7.50
N LEU A 123 -12.78 4.40 -6.49
CA LEU A 123 -13.14 4.32 -5.08
C LEU A 123 -13.03 5.68 -4.39
N THR A 124 -13.76 5.83 -3.28
CA THR A 124 -13.60 6.96 -2.37
C THR A 124 -12.26 6.91 -1.66
N SER A 125 -11.77 8.07 -1.19
CA SER A 125 -10.49 8.20 -0.47
C SER A 125 -10.31 7.14 0.64
N ASP A 126 -11.29 6.96 1.52
CA ASP A 126 -11.23 5.97 2.60
C ASP A 126 -11.08 4.51 2.12
N GLU A 127 -11.75 4.16 1.02
CA GLU A 127 -11.68 2.82 0.44
C GLU A 127 -10.36 2.58 -0.27
N VAL A 128 -9.78 3.62 -0.89
CA VAL A 128 -8.42 3.57 -1.45
C VAL A 128 -7.39 3.28 -0.35
N VAL A 129 -7.48 3.95 0.80
CA VAL A 129 -6.55 3.71 1.92
C VAL A 129 -6.66 2.28 2.43
N LYS A 130 -7.89 1.73 2.52
CA LYS A 130 -8.11 0.32 2.89
C LYS A 130 -7.49 -0.64 1.86
N VAL A 131 -7.64 -0.36 0.56
CA VAL A 131 -6.99 -1.16 -0.51
C VAL A 131 -5.47 -1.12 -0.38
N LEU A 132 -4.88 0.06 -0.15
CA LEU A 132 -3.43 0.17 0.06
C LEU A 132 -2.97 -0.59 1.30
N LYS A 133 -3.76 -0.57 2.39
CA LYS A 133 -3.49 -1.36 3.59
C LYS A 133 -3.54 -2.86 3.30
N ASP A 134 -4.53 -3.34 2.55
CA ASP A 134 -4.62 -4.75 2.13
C ASP A 134 -3.41 -5.13 1.25
N CYS A 135 -2.95 -4.23 0.38
CA CYS A 135 -1.70 -4.43 -0.37
C CYS A 135 -0.48 -4.52 0.55
N VAL A 136 -0.38 -3.70 1.60
CA VAL A 136 0.70 -3.79 2.60
C VAL A 136 0.69 -5.15 3.27
N THR A 137 -0.46 -5.61 3.78
CA THR A 137 -0.59 -6.92 4.43
C THR A 137 -0.18 -8.04 3.50
N LEU A 138 -0.74 -8.06 2.29
CA LEU A 138 -0.45 -9.08 1.30
C LEU A 138 1.04 -9.09 0.94
N SER A 139 1.61 -7.94 0.61
CA SER A 139 3.02 -7.85 0.20
C SER A 139 3.98 -8.16 1.33
N PHE A 140 3.65 -7.79 2.57
CA PHE A 140 4.48 -8.16 3.71
C PHE A 140 4.54 -9.68 3.88
N ARG A 141 3.38 -10.35 3.92
CA ARG A 141 3.30 -11.81 4.05
C ARG A 141 3.95 -12.51 2.85
N PHE A 142 3.50 -12.19 1.65
CA PHE A 142 3.88 -12.89 0.42
C PHE A 142 5.32 -12.59 -0.03
N ASN A 143 5.72 -11.32 -0.07
CA ASN A 143 7.01 -10.90 -0.63
C ASN A 143 8.12 -10.83 0.40
N VAL A 144 7.84 -10.27 1.59
CA VAL A 144 8.89 -10.03 2.59
C VAL A 144 9.20 -11.30 3.37
N ILE A 145 8.16 -11.92 3.93
CA ILE A 145 8.31 -13.06 4.85
C ILE A 145 8.42 -14.38 4.07
N SER A 146 7.41 -14.75 3.28
CA SER A 146 7.39 -16.03 2.54
C SER A 146 8.26 -16.03 1.28
N ARG A 147 8.66 -14.86 0.77
CA ARG A 147 9.54 -14.69 -0.42
C ARG A 147 9.08 -15.49 -1.65
N LEU A 148 7.77 -15.55 -1.86
CA LEU A 148 7.18 -16.32 -2.94
C LEU A 148 7.38 -15.66 -4.32
N GLY A 149 7.29 -16.48 -5.36
CA GLY A 149 7.39 -16.02 -6.76
C GLY A 149 6.22 -15.11 -7.14
N THR A 150 6.52 -13.97 -7.75
CA THR A 150 5.54 -12.89 -8.00
C THR A 150 4.70 -13.04 -9.26
N HIS A 151 4.83 -14.15 -9.98
CA HIS A 151 4.15 -14.33 -11.27
C HIS A 151 2.62 -14.38 -11.13
N GLU A 152 2.10 -15.16 -10.17
CA GLU A 152 0.66 -15.21 -9.91
C GLU A 152 0.15 -13.96 -9.19
N LEU A 153 1.02 -13.31 -8.40
CA LEU A 153 0.70 -12.07 -7.70
C LEU A 153 0.32 -10.94 -8.67
N GLU A 154 1.05 -10.76 -9.78
CA GLU A 154 0.71 -9.73 -10.78
C GLU A 154 -0.65 -9.97 -11.44
N LYS A 155 -1.01 -11.23 -11.68
CA LYS A 155 -2.30 -11.57 -12.29
C LYS A 155 -3.45 -11.29 -11.33
N CYS A 156 -3.35 -11.71 -10.07
CA CYS A 156 -4.40 -11.44 -9.08
C CYS A 156 -4.59 -9.93 -8.85
N PHE A 157 -3.51 -9.15 -8.81
CA PHE A 157 -3.64 -7.68 -8.77
C PHE A 157 -4.32 -7.11 -10.01
N ASN A 158 -4.04 -7.63 -11.21
CA ASN A 158 -4.72 -7.22 -12.43
C ASN A 158 -6.22 -7.58 -12.39
N GLU A 159 -6.57 -8.79 -11.98
CA GLU A 159 -7.96 -9.23 -11.84
C GLU A 159 -8.75 -8.35 -10.87
N ALA A 160 -8.15 -8.03 -9.72
CA ALA A 160 -8.73 -7.09 -8.76
C ALA A 160 -8.89 -5.69 -9.35
N ALA A 161 -7.90 -5.20 -10.12
CA ALA A 161 -7.98 -3.91 -10.81
C ALA A 161 -9.13 -3.88 -11.83
N LEU A 162 -9.32 -4.96 -12.59
CA LEU A 162 -10.42 -5.10 -13.55
C LEU A 162 -11.78 -5.20 -12.85
N GLY A 163 -11.85 -5.88 -11.70
CA GLY A 163 -13.07 -5.92 -10.89
C GLY A 163 -13.53 -4.53 -10.47
N LEU A 164 -12.61 -3.67 -10.05
CA LEU A 164 -12.88 -2.26 -9.78
C LEU A 164 -13.27 -1.48 -11.04
N GLN A 165 -12.49 -1.64 -12.11
CA GLN A 165 -12.71 -0.90 -13.36
C GLN A 165 -14.07 -1.21 -14.00
N HIS A 166 -14.54 -2.44 -13.91
CA HIS A 166 -15.85 -2.87 -14.43
C HIS A 166 -16.99 -2.66 -13.42
N GLY A 167 -16.70 -2.21 -12.20
CA GLY A 167 -17.71 -1.99 -11.15
C GLY A 167 -18.30 -3.26 -10.54
N THR A 168 -17.71 -4.44 -10.78
CA THR A 168 -18.11 -5.69 -10.12
C THR A 168 -17.65 -5.72 -8.66
N VAL A 169 -16.60 -4.96 -8.35
CA VAL A 169 -16.15 -4.64 -7.00
C VAL A 169 -16.20 -3.13 -6.82
N THR A 170 -16.76 -2.66 -5.71
CA THR A 170 -16.94 -1.22 -5.42
C THR A 170 -16.41 -0.82 -4.05
N LYS A 171 -15.78 -1.74 -3.32
CA LYS A 171 -15.25 -1.55 -1.96
C LYS A 171 -14.00 -2.41 -1.76
N ALA A 172 -13.15 -2.00 -0.82
CA ALA A 172 -11.93 -2.70 -0.42
C ALA A 172 -12.18 -4.15 0.02
N SER A 173 -13.32 -4.43 0.68
CA SER A 173 -13.67 -5.80 1.06
C SER A 173 -13.81 -6.75 -0.12
N GLY A 174 -14.37 -6.29 -1.25
CA GLY A 174 -14.43 -7.09 -2.48
C GLY A 174 -13.07 -7.24 -3.14
N VAL A 175 -12.21 -6.22 -3.06
CA VAL A 175 -10.81 -6.32 -3.52
C VAL A 175 -10.07 -7.40 -2.74
N ARG A 176 -10.22 -7.41 -1.40
CA ARG A 176 -9.62 -8.42 -0.54
C ARG A 176 -10.05 -9.84 -0.91
N ALA A 177 -11.32 -10.03 -1.22
CA ALA A 177 -11.83 -11.33 -1.67
C ALA A 177 -11.16 -11.80 -2.97
N LEU A 178 -10.92 -10.89 -3.92
CA LEU A 178 -10.20 -11.20 -5.16
C LEU A 178 -8.71 -11.49 -4.96
N LEU A 179 -8.10 -10.97 -3.89
CA LEU A 179 -6.69 -11.24 -3.55
C LEU A 179 -6.50 -12.53 -2.74
N GLN A 180 -7.58 -13.18 -2.29
CA GLN A 180 -7.52 -14.41 -1.50
C GLN A 180 -6.68 -15.54 -2.12
N PRO A 181 -6.70 -15.80 -3.44
CA PRO A 181 -5.93 -16.90 -4.04
C PRO A 181 -4.41 -16.79 -3.87
N VAL A 182 -3.90 -15.59 -3.61
CA VAL A 182 -2.46 -15.34 -3.37
C VAL A 182 -2.18 -14.93 -1.93
N TYR A 183 -3.19 -14.99 -1.04
CA TYR A 183 -3.01 -14.67 0.36
C TYR A 183 -2.30 -15.82 1.09
N VAL A 184 -1.20 -15.50 1.78
CA VAL A 184 -0.51 -16.48 2.64
C VAL A 184 -1.29 -16.61 3.95
N ASP A 185 -1.82 -17.80 4.21
CA ASP A 185 -2.54 -18.09 5.45
C ASP A 185 -1.66 -17.97 6.69
N ASP A 186 -2.30 -17.94 7.86
CA ASP A 186 -1.61 -17.70 9.12
C ASP A 186 -0.63 -18.81 9.52
N ASP A 187 -0.91 -20.07 9.15
CA ASP A 187 -0.07 -21.20 9.54
C ASP A 187 1.22 -21.22 8.72
N GLN A 188 1.10 -21.05 7.41
CA GLN A 188 2.25 -20.89 6.52
C GLN A 188 3.05 -19.64 6.87
N PHE A 189 2.37 -18.50 7.12
CA PHE A 189 3.03 -17.26 7.50
C PHE A 189 3.84 -17.41 8.80
N ARG A 190 3.29 -18.05 9.83
CA ARG A 190 4.01 -18.30 11.09
C ARG A 190 5.25 -19.16 10.87
N ALA A 191 5.12 -20.25 10.12
CA ALA A 191 6.23 -21.14 9.81
C ALA A 191 7.36 -20.40 9.06
N ASP A 192 7.01 -19.59 8.06
CA ASP A 192 7.99 -18.78 7.31
C ASP A 192 8.62 -17.68 8.18
N PHE A 193 7.83 -17.04 9.05
CA PHE A 193 8.30 -15.98 9.93
C PHE A 193 9.28 -16.50 10.99
N GLU A 194 9.08 -17.70 11.53
CA GLU A 194 9.97 -18.32 12.52
C GLU A 194 11.40 -18.52 11.97
N VAL A 195 11.49 -18.98 10.72
CA VAL A 195 12.78 -19.20 10.05
C VAL A 195 13.29 -17.96 9.31
N PHE A 196 12.53 -16.86 9.31
CA PHE A 196 12.90 -15.65 8.59
C PHE A 196 14.25 -15.11 9.03
N ARG A 197 15.15 -14.88 8.07
CA ARG A 197 16.47 -14.27 8.29
C ARG A 197 16.69 -13.18 7.26
N GLN A 198 17.06 -11.98 7.73
CA GLN A 198 17.37 -10.85 6.86
C GLN A 198 18.75 -10.30 7.18
N SER A 199 19.53 -10.01 6.13
CA SER A 199 20.83 -9.38 6.30
C SER A 199 20.66 -7.99 6.91
N VAL A 200 21.30 -7.73 8.05
CA VAL A 200 21.24 -6.44 8.74
C VAL A 200 21.75 -5.30 7.84
N ARG A 201 22.73 -5.56 6.95
CA ARG A 201 23.27 -4.53 6.04
C ARG A 201 22.25 -4.07 4.99
N ARG A 202 21.49 -4.99 4.40
CA ARG A 202 20.54 -4.68 3.31
C ARG A 202 19.10 -4.50 3.79
N GLY A 203 18.74 -5.06 4.94
CA GLY A 203 17.37 -5.10 5.45
C GLY A 203 17.15 -4.45 6.80
N LYS A 204 18.09 -3.60 7.28
CA LYS A 204 17.94 -2.85 8.54
C LYS A 204 16.58 -2.17 8.66
N LYS A 205 16.11 -1.52 7.58
CA LYS A 205 14.82 -0.83 7.58
C LYS A 205 13.63 -1.79 7.68
N ILE A 206 13.70 -2.96 7.05
CA ILE A 206 12.66 -4.00 7.15
C ILE A 206 12.60 -4.56 8.56
N ILE A 207 13.75 -4.89 9.16
CA ILE A 207 13.80 -5.37 10.55
C ILE A 207 13.26 -4.31 11.51
N ARG A 208 13.63 -3.04 11.32
CA ARG A 208 13.08 -1.94 12.11
C ARG A 208 11.56 -1.81 11.95
N TYR A 209 11.05 -1.89 10.72
CA TYR A 209 9.61 -1.89 10.45
C TYR A 209 8.89 -3.00 11.23
N ILE A 210 9.40 -4.24 11.18
CA ILE A 210 8.84 -5.39 11.89
C ILE A 210 8.80 -5.14 13.40
N LEU A 211 9.92 -4.69 13.99
CA LEU A 211 10.01 -4.44 15.43
C LEU A 211 9.09 -3.29 15.87
N CYS A 212 8.99 -2.23 15.08
CA CYS A 212 8.07 -1.13 15.35
C CYS A 212 6.61 -1.58 15.28
N GLU A 213 6.24 -2.42 14.30
CA GLU A 213 4.88 -2.95 14.19
C GLU A 213 4.52 -3.86 15.36
N LEU A 214 5.46 -4.70 15.80
CA LEU A 214 5.28 -5.54 17.00
C LEU A 214 5.11 -4.70 18.27
N GLU A 215 5.92 -3.66 18.45
CA GLU A 215 5.82 -2.76 19.60
C GLU A 215 4.49 -1.99 19.58
N ARG A 216 4.08 -1.51 18.40
CA ARG A 216 2.79 -0.85 18.21
C ARG A 216 1.64 -1.77 18.60
N GLN A 217 1.71 -3.05 18.22
CA GLN A 217 0.69 -4.04 18.57
C GLN A 217 0.66 -4.34 20.09
N ASN A 218 1.83 -4.46 20.73
CA ASN A 218 1.93 -4.87 22.12
C ASN A 218 1.66 -3.73 23.13
N SER A 219 2.20 -2.54 22.86
CA SER A 219 2.23 -1.42 23.81
C SER A 219 1.35 -0.24 23.39
N GLY A 220 0.83 -0.25 22.15
CA GLY A 220 0.08 0.88 21.58
C GLY A 220 0.96 2.10 21.26
N HIS A 221 2.28 2.01 21.47
CA HIS A 221 3.23 3.07 21.20
C HIS A 221 3.52 3.16 19.70
N ASP A 222 3.26 4.32 19.11
CA ASP A 222 3.54 4.56 17.70
C ASP A 222 5.00 4.98 17.50
N LEU A 223 5.85 4.00 17.16
CA LEU A 223 7.24 4.24 16.83
C LEU A 223 7.38 4.38 15.31
N SER A 224 7.78 5.58 14.85
CA SER A 224 8.15 5.76 13.45
C SER A 224 9.39 4.94 13.09
N TRP A 225 9.21 3.95 12.22
CA TRP A 225 10.30 3.16 11.66
C TRP A 225 11.10 3.94 10.59
N SER A 226 10.48 4.94 9.95
CA SER A 226 11.05 5.67 8.81
C SER A 226 11.96 6.83 9.22
N THR A 227 11.76 7.43 10.40
CA THR A 227 12.60 8.54 10.89
C THR A 227 13.86 7.97 11.54
N GLY A 228 15.05 8.30 11.06
CA GLY A 228 16.28 8.04 11.83
C GLY A 228 16.26 8.89 13.11
N SER A 229 16.43 8.26 14.27
CA SER A 229 16.29 8.85 15.63
C SER A 229 14.85 9.05 16.13
N PRO A 230 14.63 8.86 17.46
CA PRO A 230 13.30 8.88 18.03
C PRO A 230 12.77 10.31 17.98
N ALA A 231 11.61 10.50 17.36
CA ALA A 231 10.81 11.66 17.67
C ALA A 231 10.46 11.55 19.16
N THR A 232 11.03 12.43 19.98
CA THR A 232 10.59 12.66 21.35
C THR A 232 9.14 13.11 21.27
N SER A 233 8.20 12.19 21.50
CA SER A 233 6.83 12.58 21.82
C SER A 233 6.86 13.23 23.20
N PRO A 234 6.23 14.40 23.39
CA PRO A 234 6.14 15.01 24.71
C PRO A 234 5.26 14.13 25.60
N ALA A 235 5.81 13.69 26.73
CA ALA A 235 5.05 12.97 27.75
C ALA A 235 3.83 13.81 28.19
N PRO A 236 2.67 13.20 28.47
CA PRO A 236 1.58 13.92 29.12
C PRO A 236 2.01 14.29 30.54
N MET A 237 2.29 15.57 30.75
CA MET A 237 2.37 16.21 32.05
C MET A 237 1.02 16.08 32.75
N SER A 238 0.92 15.23 33.77
CA SER A 238 -0.07 15.34 34.84
C SER A 238 0.34 14.46 36.02
N GLY A 239 1.00 15.05 37.01
CA GLY A 239 0.89 14.60 38.39
C GLY A 239 -0.34 15.25 39.04
N PRO A 240 -0.84 14.68 40.15
CA PRO A 240 -0.67 15.44 41.38
C PRO A 240 -0.03 14.63 42.52
N LYS A 241 0.61 15.41 43.39
CA LYS A 241 1.42 15.07 44.56
C LYS A 241 0.72 14.12 45.53
N LEU A 242 1.46 13.09 45.96
CA LEU A 242 1.26 12.43 47.27
C LEU A 242 1.79 13.34 48.39
N PRO A 243 1.10 13.45 49.53
CA PRO A 243 1.73 13.86 50.78
C PRO A 243 2.16 12.63 51.59
N SER A 244 3.39 12.66 52.07
CA SER A 244 3.93 11.70 53.05
C SER A 244 3.55 12.12 54.47
N THR A 245 3.05 11.20 55.31
CA THR A 245 3.30 11.20 56.77
C THR A 245 2.99 9.85 57.44
N ASN A 246 4.05 9.28 58.02
CA ASN A 246 4.20 8.51 59.27
C ASN A 246 3.16 7.48 59.78
N VAL A 247 3.63 6.21 59.77
CA VAL A 247 3.73 5.22 60.88
C VAL A 247 2.75 5.30 62.05
N ARG A 248 1.99 4.21 62.26
CA ARG A 248 1.80 3.51 63.55
C ARG A 248 1.37 2.05 63.32
N LYS A 249 1.98 1.14 64.09
CA LYS A 249 1.65 -0.29 64.23
C LYS A 249 0.33 -0.47 64.98
N ASP A 250 -0.44 -1.50 64.63
CA ASP A 250 -0.88 -2.59 65.53
C ASP A 250 -1.79 -3.59 64.76
N SER A 251 -1.58 -4.89 64.97
CA SER A 251 -2.38 -6.05 64.48
C SER A 251 -3.17 -6.67 65.67
N PRO A 252 -3.94 -7.79 65.61
CA PRO A 252 -4.24 -8.73 64.49
C PRO A 252 -5.70 -9.32 64.43
N SER A 253 -5.89 -10.34 63.56
CA SER A 253 -6.96 -11.41 63.50
C SER A 253 -8.28 -11.04 62.77
N SER A 254 -8.93 -11.81 61.88
CA SER A 254 -8.97 -13.25 61.48
C SER A 254 -9.63 -13.41 60.07
N PRO A 255 -9.61 -14.61 59.42
CA PRO A 255 -9.90 -14.84 57.98
C PRO A 255 -11.36 -15.33 57.70
N PRO A 256 -11.87 -15.44 56.44
CA PRO A 256 -11.74 -16.65 55.56
C PRO A 256 -11.94 -16.34 54.03
N PRO A 257 -12.32 -17.30 53.13
CA PRO A 257 -11.74 -18.60 52.80
C PRO A 257 -11.27 -18.72 51.32
N SER A 258 -10.61 -19.86 51.08
CA SER A 258 -10.18 -20.47 49.81
C SER A 258 -11.29 -20.69 48.76
N GLY A 259 -10.93 -20.53 47.48
CA GLY A 259 -11.48 -21.37 46.40
C GLY A 259 -11.91 -20.63 45.12
N ALA A 260 -11.02 -20.55 44.12
CA ALA A 260 -11.38 -20.62 42.69
C ALA A 260 -10.11 -20.72 41.83
N SER A 261 -9.99 -21.82 41.08
CA SER A 261 -8.99 -22.08 40.05
C SER A 261 -8.98 -21.00 38.96
N PRO A 262 -7.81 -20.63 38.39
CA PRO A 262 -7.79 -19.85 37.17
C PRO A 262 -7.90 -20.79 35.96
N ASP A 263 -9.02 -20.72 35.26
CA ASP A 263 -9.18 -21.31 33.95
C ASP A 263 -8.24 -20.59 32.98
N GLY A 264 -7.21 -21.31 32.53
CA GLY A 264 -6.22 -20.83 31.58
C GLY A 264 -6.83 -20.76 30.18
N HIS A 265 -7.49 -19.65 29.86
CA HIS A 265 -7.61 -19.24 28.46
C HIS A 265 -6.27 -18.68 28.01
N GLU A 266 -5.46 -19.55 27.41
CA GLU A 266 -4.37 -19.14 26.52
C GLU A 266 -4.96 -18.13 25.54
N ARG A 267 -4.64 -16.86 25.76
CA ARG A 267 -4.81 -15.83 24.75
C ARG A 267 -3.86 -16.22 23.63
N THR A 268 -4.38 -16.89 22.61
CA THR A 268 -3.70 -17.02 21.33
C THR A 268 -3.52 -15.60 20.80
N THR A 269 -2.40 -14.98 21.14
CA THR A 269 -1.98 -13.70 20.60
C THR A 269 -1.69 -13.96 19.12
N THR A 270 -2.71 -13.78 18.28
CA THR A 270 -2.53 -13.71 16.84
C THR A 270 -1.48 -12.63 16.59
N LEU A 271 -0.31 -13.04 16.13
CA LEU A 271 0.71 -12.16 15.56
C LEU A 271 0.09 -11.49 14.33
N ARG A 272 -0.61 -10.37 14.56
CA ARG A 272 -1.08 -9.46 13.52
C ARG A 272 0.05 -8.52 13.19
N ILE A 273 1.15 -9.08 12.67
CA ILE A 273 2.06 -8.27 11.87
C ILE A 273 1.36 -8.11 10.52
N VAL A 274 0.50 -7.10 10.48
CA VAL A 274 -0.39 -6.70 9.37
C VAL A 274 -1.54 -7.64 9.02
#